data_AF-A0A8S8Y0D3-F1
#
_entry.id   AF-A0A8S8Y0D3-F1
#
_cell.length_a   1.000
_cell.length_b   1.000
_cell.length_c   1.000
_cell.angle_alpha   90.00
_cell.angle_beta   90.00
_cell.angle_gamma   90.00
#
_symmetry.space_group_name_H-M   'P 1'
#
loop_
_entity.id
_entity.type
_entity.pdbx_description
1 polymer ?
#
loop_
_entity_poly.entity_id
_entity_poly.type
_entity_poly.pdbx_seq_one_letter_code
_entity_poly.pdbx_strand_id
1 'polypeptide(L)'
;MKNFVSAISKFDPDIITGYNIDGYDLPLLLERADVHRIDLNFGRDKSKIEQKMQRFWRVEGRVVIDAWWNVKREIRPRQESLNAVAKELLGREKHDVNPKKMDEEWKERPEKVMDYCLEDAKLALEILEHIMVLQKYQHIGQFPSYHLMM
;
A
#
# COMPACT_ATOMS: atom_id res chain seq x y z
N MET A 1 15.20 -11.10 2.66
CA MET A 1 14.55 -10.35 3.76
C MET A 1 15.48 -9.39 4.49
N LYS A 2 16.68 -9.75 4.96
CA LYS A 2 17.61 -8.77 5.60
C LYS A 2 17.88 -7.53 4.72
N ASN A 3 18.11 -7.75 3.43
CA ASN A 3 18.28 -6.66 2.46
C ASN A 3 17.04 -5.78 2.32
N PHE A 4 15.83 -6.34 2.48
CA PHE A 4 14.58 -5.58 2.43
C PHE A 4 14.41 -4.69 3.67
N VAL A 5 14.68 -5.22 4.87
CA VAL A 5 14.72 -4.42 6.11
C VAL A 5 15.73 -3.28 5.99
N SER A 6 16.92 -3.59 5.48
CA SER A 6 17.97 -2.58 5.24
C SER A 6 17.56 -1.55 4.19
N ALA A 7 16.82 -1.93 3.16
CA ALA A 7 16.34 -1.02 2.12
C ALA A 7 15.36 0.01 2.70
N ILE A 8 14.44 -0.42 3.56
CA ILE A 8 13.51 0.50 4.26
C ILE A 8 14.29 1.51 5.10
N SER A 9 15.29 1.06 5.87
CA SER A 9 16.12 1.95 6.68
C SER A 9 16.93 2.92 5.82
N LYS A 10 17.44 2.48 4.66
CA LYS A 10 18.26 3.30 3.76
C LYS A 10 17.44 4.33 2.98
N PHE A 11 16.24 3.95 2.54
CA PHE A 11 15.33 4.85 1.83
C PHE A 11 14.63 5.82 2.79
N ASP A 12 14.48 5.42 4.06
CA ASP A 12 13.86 6.17 5.15
C ASP A 12 12.48 6.78 4.84
N PRO A 13 11.48 5.98 4.40
CA PRO A 13 10.17 6.50 4.04
C PRO A 13 9.38 6.98 5.27
N ASP A 14 8.78 8.17 5.20
CA ASP A 14 7.83 8.61 6.24
C ASP A 14 6.51 7.82 6.19
N ILE A 15 6.11 7.35 4.99
CA ILE A 15 4.88 6.59 4.75
C ILE A 15 5.22 5.25 4.10
N ILE A 16 4.67 4.18 4.65
CA ILE A 16 4.64 2.84 4.05
C ILE A 16 3.22 2.60 3.55
N THR A 17 3.08 2.36 2.25
CA THR A 17 1.78 2.14 1.61
C THR A 17 1.82 1.01 0.59
N GLY A 18 0.63 0.62 0.14
CA GLY A 18 0.36 -0.41 -0.85
C GLY A 18 -1.14 -0.70 -0.84
N TYR A 19 -1.54 -1.77 -1.53
CA TYR A 19 -2.96 -2.10 -1.71
C TYR A 19 -3.32 -3.39 -0.95
N ASN A 20 -4.07 -3.28 0.15
CA ASN A 20 -4.37 -4.35 1.10
C ASN A 20 -3.15 -4.85 1.89
N ILE A 21 -2.14 -3.99 2.10
CA ILE A 21 -0.93 -4.33 2.86
C ILE A 21 -1.23 -4.70 4.31
N ASP A 22 -2.29 -4.12 4.89
CA ASP A 22 -2.65 -4.39 6.29
C ASP A 22 -3.14 -5.82 6.48
N GLY A 23 -3.81 -6.37 5.46
CA GLY A 23 -4.48 -7.66 5.48
C GLY A 23 -3.72 -8.79 4.81
N TYR A 24 -2.67 -8.50 4.05
CA TYR A 24 -1.93 -9.52 3.30
C TYR A 24 -0.41 -9.37 3.43
N ASP A 25 0.17 -8.29 2.90
CA ASP A 25 1.63 -8.16 2.77
C ASP A 25 2.35 -8.12 4.12
N LEU A 26 1.91 -7.27 5.06
CA LEU A 26 2.55 -7.14 6.37
C LEU A 26 2.40 -8.41 7.23
N PRO A 27 1.22 -9.07 7.30
CA PRO A 27 1.10 -10.39 7.93
C PRO A 27 2.04 -11.44 7.31
N LEU A 28 2.09 -11.52 5.97
CA LEU A 28 2.93 -12.48 5.26
C LEU A 28 4.42 -12.21 5.52
N LEU A 29 4.83 -10.94 5.53
CA LEU A 29 6.20 -10.57 5.85
C LEU A 29 6.58 -11.00 7.27
N LEU A 30 5.69 -10.82 8.26
CA LEU A 30 5.93 -11.32 9.64
C LEU A 30 6.08 -12.84 9.68
N GLU A 31 5.19 -13.58 9.01
CA GLU A 31 5.24 -15.05 8.94
C GLU A 31 6.59 -15.51 8.34
N ARG A 32 7.00 -14.92 7.22
CA ARG A 32 8.29 -15.25 6.58
C ARG A 32 9.48 -14.84 7.45
N ALA A 33 9.36 -13.75 8.21
CA ALA A 33 10.41 -13.26 9.09
C ALA A 33 10.67 -14.24 10.23
N ASP A 34 9.60 -14.79 10.81
CA ASP A 34 9.67 -15.80 11.86
C ASP A 34 10.36 -17.08 11.38
N VAL A 35 9.94 -17.61 10.22
CA VAL A 35 10.56 -18.79 9.59
C VAL A 35 12.08 -18.61 9.40
N HIS A 36 12.50 -17.41 9.03
CA HIS A 36 13.92 -17.09 8.79
C HIS A 36 14.65 -16.50 9.99
N ARG A 37 14.00 -16.37 11.16
CA ARG A 37 14.54 -15.74 12.38
C ARG A 37 15.12 -14.35 12.12
N ILE A 38 14.39 -13.54 11.37
CA ILE A 38 14.74 -12.16 11.04
C ILE A 38 13.76 -11.23 11.77
N ASP A 39 14.29 -10.22 12.43
CA ASP A 39 13.45 -9.17 13.00
C ASP A 39 13.13 -8.10 11.93
N LEU A 40 11.85 -7.81 11.74
CA LEU A 40 11.38 -6.71 10.88
C LEU A 40 11.49 -5.37 11.62
N ASN A 41 12.72 -4.90 11.80
CA ASN A 41 13.03 -3.64 12.46
C ASN A 41 12.77 -2.44 11.54
N PHE A 42 11.49 -2.17 11.24
CA PHE A 42 11.09 -1.09 10.34
C PHE A 42 11.07 0.28 11.04
N GLY A 43 11.02 0.31 12.38
CA GLY A 43 11.06 1.56 13.14
C GLY A 43 12.33 2.36 12.88
N ARG A 44 12.23 3.68 12.84
CA ARG A 44 13.38 4.59 12.65
C ARG A 44 14.36 4.49 13.84
N ASP A 45 13.85 4.11 15.01
CA ASP A 45 14.61 3.76 16.23
C ASP A 45 15.09 2.30 16.27
N LYS A 46 14.93 1.55 15.16
CA LYS A 46 15.19 0.11 15.02
C LYS A 46 14.23 -0.80 15.80
N SER A 47 13.10 -0.27 16.29
CA SER A 47 12.03 -1.10 16.83
C SER A 47 11.39 -2.01 15.77
N LYS A 48 10.85 -3.14 16.23
CA LYS A 48 10.09 -4.07 15.38
C LYS A 48 8.79 -3.41 14.94
N ILE A 49 8.35 -3.70 13.72
CA ILE A 49 6.95 -3.46 13.34
C ILE A 49 6.03 -4.30 14.23
N GLU A 50 4.95 -3.69 14.71
CA GLU A 50 3.98 -4.35 15.57
C GLU A 50 2.57 -4.24 14.98
N GLN A 51 1.89 -5.37 14.85
CA GLN A 51 0.46 -5.39 14.57
C GLN A 51 -0.30 -5.12 15.88
N LYS A 52 -1.02 -4.00 15.98
CA LYS A 52 -1.99 -3.76 17.06
C LYS A 52 -3.39 -4.01 16.52
N MET A 53 -4.18 -4.82 17.22
CA MET A 53 -5.49 -5.27 16.70
C MET A 53 -5.34 -5.94 15.30
N GLN A 54 -6.42 -6.30 14.62
CA GLN A 54 -6.28 -7.09 13.39
C GLN A 54 -5.65 -6.34 12.20
N ARG A 55 -5.82 -5.01 12.08
CA ARG A 55 -5.43 -4.27 10.86
C ARG A 55 -4.82 -2.89 11.16
N PHE A 56 -4.24 -2.71 12.34
CA PHE A 56 -3.50 -1.50 12.64
C PHE A 56 -2.03 -1.87 12.87
N TRP A 57 -1.14 -1.09 12.26
CA TRP A 57 0.29 -1.37 12.28
C TRP A 57 1.04 -0.19 12.89
N ARG A 58 1.82 -0.48 13.92
CA ARG A 58 2.71 0.49 14.57
C ARG A 58 4.12 0.29 14.03
N VAL A 59 4.69 1.37 13.51
CA VAL A 59 6.09 1.47 13.12
C VAL A 59 6.61 2.79 13.68
N GLU A 60 7.55 2.73 14.63
CA GLU A 60 8.00 3.96 15.29
C GLU A 60 8.68 4.92 14.29
N GLY A 61 8.21 6.16 14.28
CA GLY A 61 8.69 7.20 13.37
C GLY A 61 8.22 7.08 11.91
N ARG A 62 7.27 6.19 11.59
CA ARG A 62 6.68 6.03 10.24
C ARG A 62 5.17 5.85 10.32
N VAL A 63 4.46 6.17 9.24
CA VAL A 63 3.02 5.94 9.12
C VAL A 63 2.77 4.78 8.15
N VAL A 64 1.92 3.84 8.53
CA VAL A 64 1.40 2.82 7.60
C VAL A 64 0.03 3.28 7.11
N ILE A 65 -0.13 3.37 5.79
CA ILE A 65 -1.38 3.79 5.14
C ILE A 65 -1.73 2.76 4.07
N ASP A 66 -2.86 2.08 4.22
CA ASP A 66 -3.34 1.14 3.20
C ASP A 66 -4.26 1.85 2.19
N ALA A 67 -3.89 1.82 0.91
CA ALA A 67 -4.66 2.41 -0.16
C ALA A 67 -6.05 1.75 -0.28
N TRP A 68 -6.14 0.44 -0.11
CA TRP A 68 -7.41 -0.30 -0.21
C TRP A 68 -8.42 0.16 0.84
N TRP A 69 -7.98 0.40 2.07
CA TRP A 69 -8.85 0.91 3.13
C TRP A 69 -9.38 2.31 2.82
N ASN A 70 -8.53 3.18 2.27
CA ASN A 70 -8.94 4.52 1.86
C ASN A 70 -9.92 4.47 0.68
N VAL A 71 -9.67 3.61 -0.33
CA VAL A 71 -10.61 3.37 -1.44
C VAL A 71 -11.96 2.92 -0.90
N LYS A 72 -11.98 1.91 -0.03
CA LYS A 72 -13.21 1.31 0.50
C LYS A 72 -14.04 2.33 1.28
N ARG A 73 -13.38 3.23 2.03
CA ARG A 73 -14.05 4.26 2.83
C ARG A 73 -14.62 5.38 1.97
N GLU A 74 -13.80 5.92 1.05
CA GLU A 74 -14.13 7.14 0.30
C GLU A 74 -14.93 6.86 -0.98
N ILE A 75 -14.55 5.84 -1.75
CA ILE A 75 -15.11 5.56 -3.08
C ILE A 75 -16.24 4.53 -3.01
N ARG A 76 -16.12 3.55 -2.10
CA ARG A 76 -17.06 2.41 -1.98
C ARG A 76 -17.31 1.71 -3.33
N PRO A 77 -16.23 1.24 -4.00
CA PRO A 77 -16.35 0.68 -5.35
C PRO A 77 -17.13 -0.64 -5.34
N ARG A 78 -17.72 -0.99 -6.49
CA ARG A 78 -18.42 -2.28 -6.65
C ARG A 78 -17.48 -3.48 -6.59
N GLN A 79 -16.27 -3.32 -7.10
CA GLN A 79 -15.20 -4.31 -7.08
C GLN A 79 -13.97 -3.71 -6.43
N GLU A 80 -13.47 -4.37 -5.40
CA GLU A 80 -12.39 -3.81 -4.56
C GLU A 80 -10.99 -4.30 -4.98
N SER A 81 -10.87 -5.01 -6.11
CA SER A 81 -9.55 -5.46 -6.59
C SER A 81 -8.75 -4.28 -7.14
N LEU A 82 -7.42 -4.33 -7.00
CA LEU A 82 -6.52 -3.29 -7.50
C LEU A 82 -6.77 -2.98 -8.98
N ASN A 83 -6.93 -4.00 -9.82
CA ASN A 83 -7.21 -3.81 -11.25
C ASN A 83 -8.55 -3.10 -11.49
N ALA A 84 -9.61 -3.50 -10.78
CA ALA A 84 -10.93 -2.88 -10.97
C ALA A 84 -10.91 -1.40 -10.54
N VAL A 85 -10.27 -1.10 -9.42
CA VAL A 85 -10.17 0.26 -8.89
C VAL A 85 -9.23 1.12 -9.73
N ALA A 86 -8.10 0.58 -10.22
CA ALA A 86 -7.22 1.26 -11.15
C ALA A 86 -7.95 1.60 -12.46
N LYS A 87 -8.76 0.68 -12.98
CA LYS A 87 -9.59 0.93 -14.16
C LYS A 87 -10.62 2.03 -13.90
N GLU A 88 -11.29 2.00 -12.76
CA GLU A 88 -12.34 2.95 -12.40
C GLU A 88 -11.78 4.37 -12.17
N LEU A 89 -10.69 4.49 -11.42
CA LEU A 89 -10.15 5.80 -10.99
C LEU A 89 -9.10 6.37 -11.94
N LEU A 90 -8.30 5.52 -12.58
CA LEU A 90 -7.14 5.93 -13.38
C LEU A 90 -7.30 5.60 -14.87
N GLY A 91 -8.35 4.87 -15.27
CA GLY A 91 -8.53 4.41 -16.64
C GLY A 91 -7.49 3.39 -17.11
N ARG A 92 -6.72 2.80 -16.17
CA ARG A 92 -5.68 1.81 -16.48
C ARG A 92 -6.21 0.40 -16.28
N GLU A 93 -5.98 -0.47 -17.25
CA GLU A 93 -6.26 -1.89 -17.13
C GLU A 93 -4.97 -2.69 -17.04
N LYS A 94 -4.97 -3.67 -16.15
CA LYS A 94 -3.90 -4.63 -16.00
C LYS A 94 -4.25 -5.93 -16.70
N HIS A 95 -3.42 -6.35 -17.64
CA HIS A 95 -3.51 -7.66 -18.29
C HIS A 95 -2.12 -8.18 -18.58
N ASP A 96 -1.48 -8.92 -17.66
CA ASP A 96 -0.28 -9.68 -18.10
C ASP A 96 0.28 -10.80 -17.21
N VAL A 97 -0.20 -11.01 -15.98
CA VAL A 97 0.18 -12.18 -15.16
C VAL A 97 -1.04 -12.72 -14.43
N ASN A 98 -1.19 -14.04 -14.42
CA ASN A 98 -2.23 -14.71 -13.65
C ASN A 98 -1.71 -14.97 -12.22
N PRO A 99 -2.27 -14.31 -11.19
CA PRO A 99 -1.79 -14.46 -9.81
C PRO A 99 -1.87 -15.91 -9.30
N LYS A 100 -2.77 -16.73 -9.86
CA LYS A 100 -2.94 -18.13 -9.48
C LYS A 100 -1.80 -19.04 -9.94
N LYS A 101 -0.94 -18.54 -10.84
CA LYS A 101 0.18 -19.28 -11.44
C LYS A 101 1.52 -18.60 -11.13
N MET A 102 1.60 -17.81 -10.06
CA MET A 102 2.77 -17.00 -9.77
C MET A 102 4.08 -17.80 -9.69
N ASP A 103 4.04 -19.02 -9.14
CA ASP A 103 5.21 -19.90 -9.06
C ASP A 103 5.68 -20.39 -10.44
N GLU A 104 4.75 -20.67 -11.36
CA GLU A 104 5.06 -21.03 -12.75
C GLU A 104 5.63 -19.82 -13.49
N GLU A 105 4.95 -18.67 -13.38
CA GLU A 105 5.35 -17.41 -14.00
C GLU A 105 6.73 -16.94 -13.53
N TRP A 106 7.05 -17.10 -12.25
CA TRP A 106 8.38 -16.76 -11.72
C TRP A 106 9.48 -17.67 -12.27
N LYS A 107 9.20 -18.97 -12.45
CA LYS A 107 10.17 -19.92 -13.01
C LYS A 107 10.43 -19.65 -14.49
N GLU A 108 9.39 -19.32 -15.25
CA GLU A 108 9.48 -19.15 -16.70
C GLU A 108 9.88 -17.74 -17.11
N ARG A 109 9.32 -16.72 -16.43
CA ARG A 109 9.39 -15.30 -16.83
C ARG A 109 9.56 -14.37 -15.61
N PRO A 110 10.66 -14.50 -14.83
CA PRO A 110 10.85 -13.73 -13.61
C PRO A 110 10.85 -12.21 -13.85
N GLU A 111 11.39 -11.74 -14.98
CA GLU A 111 11.36 -10.31 -15.34
C GLU A 111 9.93 -9.78 -15.46
N LYS A 112 9.04 -10.56 -16.09
CA LYS A 112 7.63 -10.20 -16.23
C LYS A 112 6.92 -10.11 -14.88
N VAL A 113 7.26 -11.02 -13.95
CA VAL A 113 6.72 -10.97 -12.58
C VAL A 113 7.24 -9.75 -11.83
N MET A 114 8.51 -9.39 -11.99
CA MET A 114 9.08 -8.19 -11.36
C MET A 114 8.39 -6.91 -11.88
N ASP A 115 8.19 -6.79 -13.20
CA ASP A 115 7.47 -5.67 -13.80
C ASP A 115 6.02 -5.60 -13.33
N TYR A 116 5.35 -6.75 -13.23
CA TYR A 116 4.00 -6.86 -12.70
C TYR A 116 3.89 -6.37 -11.25
N CYS A 117 4.82 -6.76 -10.39
CA CYS A 117 4.88 -6.33 -8.99
C CYS A 117 5.19 -4.83 -8.88
N LEU A 118 6.08 -4.32 -9.73
CA LEU A 118 6.41 -2.89 -9.79
C LEU A 118 5.20 -2.06 -10.21
N GLU A 119 4.44 -2.52 -11.21
CA GLU A 119 3.22 -1.85 -11.64
C GLU A 119 2.16 -1.86 -10.53
N ASP A 120 2.01 -2.97 -9.79
CA ASP A 120 1.09 -3.01 -8.64
C ASP A 120 1.45 -1.99 -7.55
N ALA A 121 2.74 -1.87 -7.23
CA ALA A 121 3.19 -0.87 -6.27
C ALA A 121 2.93 0.56 -6.75
N LYS A 122 3.15 0.85 -8.04
CA LYS A 122 2.87 2.16 -8.64
C LYS A 122 1.38 2.47 -8.63
N LEU A 123 0.53 1.54 -9.06
CA LEU A 123 -0.92 1.73 -9.06
C LEU A 123 -1.47 1.96 -7.66
N ALA A 124 -0.97 1.23 -6.66
CA ALA A 124 -1.37 1.43 -5.26
C ALA A 124 -1.07 2.87 -4.78
N LEU A 125 0.10 3.39 -5.13
CA LEU A 125 0.49 4.77 -4.80
C LEU A 125 -0.39 5.79 -5.55
N GLU A 126 -0.53 5.65 -6.87
CA GLU A 126 -1.34 6.57 -7.69
C GLU A 126 -2.81 6.61 -7.23
N ILE A 127 -3.37 5.46 -6.82
CA ILE A 127 -4.73 5.38 -6.25
C ILE A 127 -4.81 6.15 -4.92
N LEU A 128 -3.83 5.97 -4.02
CA LEU A 128 -3.83 6.67 -2.75
C LEU A 128 -3.74 8.19 -2.97
N GLU A 129 -2.84 8.64 -3.86
CA GLU A 129 -2.69 10.05 -4.21
C GLU A 129 -3.99 10.63 -4.78
N HIS A 130 -4.66 9.89 -5.68
CA HIS A 130 -5.95 10.30 -6.24
C HIS A 130 -7.01 10.49 -5.14
N ILE A 131 -7.08 9.59 -4.16
CA ILE A 131 -8.03 9.69 -3.05
C ILE A 131 -7.71 10.87 -2.14
N MET A 132 -6.44 11.08 -1.81
CA MET A 132 -6.03 12.21 -0.97
C MET A 132 -6.36 13.56 -1.62
N VAL A 133 -6.27 13.65 -2.96
CA VAL A 133 -6.71 14.82 -3.71
C VAL A 133 -8.23 15.03 -3.55
N LEU A 134 -9.04 13.98 -3.70
CA LEU A 134 -10.50 14.08 -3.50
C LEU A 134 -10.86 14.54 -2.08
N GLN A 135 -10.21 13.99 -1.05
CA GLN A 135 -10.41 14.41 0.33
C GLN A 135 -10.11 15.89 0.52
N LYS A 136 -9.00 16.39 -0.04
CA LYS A 136 -8.62 17.81 0.02
C LYS A 136 -9.72 18.71 -0.56
N TYR A 137 -10.27 18.37 -1.73
CA TYR A 137 -11.36 19.14 -2.32
C TYR A 137 -12.66 19.07 -1.53
N GLN A 138 -12.99 17.92 -0.95
CA GLN A 138 -14.15 17.78 -0.06
C GLN A 138 -14.02 18.64 1.19
N HIS A 139 -12.83 18.69 1.80
CA HIS A 139 -12.56 19.58 2.94
C HIS A 139 -12.70 21.06 2.55
N ILE A 140 -12.16 21.48 1.40
CA ILE A 140 -12.31 22.86 0.90
C ILE A 140 -13.78 23.21 0.65
N GLY A 141 -14.56 22.31 0.02
CA GLY A 141 -15.98 22.53 -0.23
C GLY A 141 -16.86 22.57 1.02
N GLN A 142 -16.37 22.04 2.14
CA GLN A 142 -17.05 22.07 3.44
C GLN A 142 -16.67 23.27 4.32
N PHE A 143 -15.69 24.10 3.93
CA PHE A 143 -15.50 25.41 4.56
C PHE A 143 -16.55 26.38 4.02
N PRO A 144 -17.54 26.80 4.82
CA PRO A 144 -18.51 27.76 4.34
C PRO A 144 -17.83 29.12 4.15
N SER A 145 -18.12 29.76 3.02
CA SER A 145 -17.68 31.13 2.68
C SER A 145 -18.27 32.17 3.64
N TYR A 146 -17.86 32.17 4.91
CA TYR A 146 -18.21 33.18 5.90
C TYR A 146 -16.96 33.86 6.43
N HIS A 147 -16.24 34.60 5.57
CA HIS A 147 -15.32 35.66 6.02
C HIS A 147 -14.99 36.63 4.87
N LEU A 148 -16.02 37.30 4.34
CA LEU A 148 -15.90 38.49 3.51
C LEU A 148 -17.12 39.39 3.75
N MET A 149 -17.34 39.75 5.01
CA MET A 149 -18.18 40.87 5.43
C MET A 149 -17.85 41.16 6.91
N MET A 150 -16.76 41.90 7.14
CA MET A 150 -16.60 42.88 8.21
C MET A 150 -15.56 43.91 7.74
#